data_AF-A0A842U0D7-F1
#
_entry.id   AF-A0A842U0D7-F1
#
_cell.length_a   1.000
_cell.length_b   1.000
_cell.length_c   1.000
_cell.angle_alpha   90.00
_cell.angle_beta   90.00
_cell.angle_gamma   90.00
#
_symmetry.space_group_name_H-M   'P 1'
#
loop_
_entity.id
_entity.type
_entity.pdbx_description
1 polymer ?
#
loop_
_entity_poly.entity_id
_entity_poly.type
_entity_poly.pdbx_seq_one_letter_code
_entity_poly.pdbx_strand_id
1 'polypeptide(L)'
;MKIVLIIDKKDTLYLDNIKKRLDFYISSYELELIYSENYRNSEDLSIPYLFFGYKSIQILKSRDNKKNLFNIDFRTNHMDGWELTRLAGFTGKNNVNEEEMIKKFNLAIEKIKGEKLNRSYLFGTGPSLEKAEKIDWSDGYRVVCNTIVRDAKLWKHLNPHFIIAGDAIYHFGFSELPKIFRRDLKDRLKETQTYLVYPDYPGFHEIFIREFKEFKDRMIAIKLGKHKNVENNLFENFSLPALGNALQLSMLPLGCNLSKNVYLWGFDGRAPKDDLPFWNYSNKHAYPELIPQLMKDHPMFFEKNAPKSDTKKYTRETLGDTLENALSNAEAKAWKFEMMHKSWTPALQKRCRKNI
;
A
#
# COMPACT_ATOMS: atom_id res chain seq x y z
N MET A 1 -7.47 26.48 6.88
CA MET A 1 -8.08 25.70 7.97
C MET A 1 -7.11 25.68 9.15
N LYS A 2 -7.61 25.84 10.37
CA LYS A 2 -6.78 25.85 11.58
C LYS A 2 -6.34 24.43 11.95
N ILE A 3 -5.09 24.25 12.36
CA ILE A 3 -4.50 23.01 12.86
C ILE A 3 -3.77 23.31 14.16
N VAL A 4 -3.95 22.45 15.17
CA VAL A 4 -3.23 22.59 16.44
C VAL A 4 -2.13 21.55 16.51
N LEU A 5 -0.88 21.98 16.68
CA LEU A 5 0.25 21.10 16.96
C LEU A 5 0.62 21.17 18.44
N ILE A 6 0.41 20.06 19.13
CA ILE A 6 0.84 19.86 20.51
C ILE A 6 2.22 19.22 20.47
N ILE A 7 3.22 19.95 20.94
CA ILE A 7 4.62 19.54 20.87
C ILE A 7 5.34 19.68 22.20
N ASP A 8 6.26 18.77 22.50
CA ASP A 8 7.18 18.95 23.61
C ASP A 8 8.20 20.07 23.29
N LYS A 9 8.47 20.97 24.26
CA LYS A 9 9.36 22.12 24.03
C LYS A 9 10.75 21.75 23.49
N LYS A 10 11.29 20.60 23.90
CA LYS A 10 12.58 20.06 23.44
C LYS A 10 12.57 19.59 21.98
N ASP A 11 11.38 19.33 21.42
CA ASP A 11 11.18 18.75 20.10
C ASP A 11 10.89 19.81 19.03
N THR A 12 10.98 21.11 19.35
CA THR A 12 10.78 22.20 18.39
C THR A 12 11.78 22.21 17.24
N LEU A 13 12.93 21.55 17.39
CA LEU A 13 13.91 21.36 16.32
C LEU A 13 13.33 20.60 15.11
N TYR A 14 12.24 19.85 15.30
CA TYR A 14 11.57 19.10 14.24
C TYR A 14 10.47 19.90 13.53
N LEU A 15 10.20 21.15 13.94
CA LEU A 15 9.07 21.92 13.43
C LEU A 15 9.09 22.12 11.90
N ASP A 16 10.26 22.37 11.32
CA ASP A 16 10.39 22.53 9.87
C ASP A 16 10.16 21.22 9.11
N ASN A 17 10.60 20.09 9.67
CA ASN A 17 10.31 18.77 9.11
C ASN A 17 8.81 18.47 9.20
N ILE A 18 8.16 18.77 10.33
CA ILE A 18 6.72 18.60 10.52
C ILE A 18 5.96 19.44 9.49
N LYS A 19 6.29 20.74 9.33
CA LYS A 19 5.68 21.61 8.32
C LYS A 19 5.84 21.06 6.92
N LYS A 20 7.06 20.66 6.53
CA LYS A 20 7.32 20.03 5.22
C LYS A 20 6.45 18.81 4.96
N ARG A 21 6.18 17.99 5.99
CA ARG A 21 5.25 16.86 5.87
C ARG A 21 3.82 17.36 5.65
N LEU A 22 3.35 18.30 6.48
CA LEU A 22 2.00 18.84 6.39
C LEU A 22 1.70 19.49 5.03
N ASP A 23 2.66 20.22 4.46
CA ASP A 23 2.54 20.87 3.15
C ASP A 23 2.18 19.88 2.03
N PHE A 24 2.58 18.61 2.14
CA PHE A 24 2.19 17.59 1.18
C PHE A 24 0.75 17.10 1.38
N TYR A 25 0.30 16.95 2.62
CA TYR A 25 -1.00 16.35 2.95
C TYR A 25 -2.14 17.37 2.94
N ILE A 26 -1.85 18.64 3.20
CA ILE A 26 -2.83 19.71 3.38
C ILE A 26 -2.42 20.90 2.54
N SER A 27 -3.31 21.35 1.64
CA SER A 27 -3.01 22.40 0.66
C SER A 27 -2.90 23.80 1.28
N SER A 28 -3.61 24.07 2.38
CA SER A 28 -3.58 25.36 3.08
C SER A 28 -4.02 25.21 4.53
N TYR A 29 -3.17 25.65 5.45
CA TYR A 29 -3.46 25.60 6.87
C TYR A 29 -2.85 26.76 7.64
N GLU A 30 -3.45 27.06 8.79
CA GLU A 30 -2.88 27.92 9.83
C GLU A 30 -2.47 27.01 11.00
N LEU A 31 -1.19 27.07 11.39
CA LEU A 31 -0.65 26.21 12.45
C LEU A 31 -0.59 26.95 13.77
N GLU A 32 -1.44 26.55 14.72
CA GLU A 32 -1.32 26.94 16.11
C GLU A 32 -0.37 25.99 16.84
N LEU A 33 0.64 26.54 17.51
CA LEU A 33 1.60 25.77 18.29
C LEU A 33 1.23 25.83 19.77
N ILE A 34 1.03 24.67 20.39
CA ILE A 34 0.82 24.55 21.84
C ILE A 34 1.91 23.64 22.42
N TYR A 35 2.62 24.14 23.42
CA TYR A 35 3.56 23.30 24.17
C TYR A 35 2.80 22.33 25.07
N SER A 36 3.24 21.08 25.15
CA SER A 36 2.53 20.03 25.89
C SER A 36 2.32 20.34 27.38
N GLU A 37 3.21 21.13 27.99
CA GLU A 37 3.10 21.64 29.36
C GLU A 37 1.97 22.67 29.56
N ASN A 38 1.57 23.35 28.49
CA ASN A 38 0.52 24.38 28.50
C ASN A 38 -0.81 23.86 27.98
N TYR A 39 -0.88 22.62 27.51
CA TYR A 39 -2.08 22.08 26.92
C TYR A 39 -3.13 21.76 27.99
N ARG A 40 -4.29 22.42 27.90
CA ARG A 40 -5.44 22.25 28.79
C ARG A 40 -6.57 21.64 27.97
N ASN A 41 -7.04 20.46 28.34
CA ASN A 41 -7.97 19.60 27.59
C ASN A 41 -9.23 20.32 27.08
N SER A 42 -9.13 20.98 25.93
CA SER A 42 -10.22 21.68 25.24
C SER A 42 -10.03 21.43 23.75
N GLU A 43 -10.61 20.34 23.27
CA GLU A 43 -10.53 19.96 21.86
C GLU A 43 -11.81 20.34 21.15
N ASP A 44 -11.69 21.19 20.15
CA ASP A 44 -12.74 21.38 19.15
C ASP A 44 -12.71 20.20 18.18
N LEU A 45 -13.78 19.41 18.16
CA LEU A 45 -13.89 18.22 17.31
C LEU A 45 -13.84 18.54 15.80
N SER A 46 -14.02 19.80 15.42
CA SER A 46 -13.99 20.25 14.03
C SER A 46 -12.58 20.54 13.50
N ILE A 47 -11.57 20.63 14.37
CA ILE A 47 -10.18 20.92 13.96
C ILE A 47 -9.24 19.76 14.30
N PRO A 48 -8.21 19.53 13.47
CA PRO A 48 -7.22 18.49 13.74
C PRO A 48 -6.22 18.91 14.82
N TYR A 49 -5.98 18.01 15.77
CA TYR A 49 -4.94 18.12 16.80
C TYR A 49 -3.84 17.10 16.52
N LEU A 50 -2.63 17.58 16.29
CA LEU A 50 -1.47 16.79 15.97
C LEU A 50 -0.59 16.68 17.23
N PHE A 51 -0.11 15.48 17.54
CA PHE A 51 0.73 15.23 18.70
C PHE A 51 2.13 14.82 18.25
N PHE A 52 3.15 15.49 18.81
CA PHE A 52 4.56 15.18 18.55
C PHE A 52 5.39 15.29 19.85
N GLY A 53 6.14 14.25 20.20
CA GLY A 53 6.92 14.21 21.44
C GLY A 53 6.30 13.33 22.52
N TYR A 54 7.15 12.88 23.44
CA TYR A 54 6.80 11.86 24.43
C TYR A 54 5.62 12.29 25.32
N LYS A 55 5.69 13.48 25.92
CA LYS A 55 4.61 13.94 26.83
C LYS A 55 3.32 14.14 26.04
N SER A 56 3.41 14.73 24.85
CA SER A 56 2.28 14.88 23.92
C SER A 56 1.60 13.53 23.62
N ILE A 57 2.36 12.46 23.42
CA ILE A 57 1.79 11.13 23.14
C ILE A 57 1.14 10.50 24.37
N GLN A 58 1.67 10.73 25.58
CA GLN A 58 1.01 10.27 26.81
C GLN A 58 -0.36 10.94 26.98
N ILE A 59 -0.47 12.21 26.59
CA ILE A 59 -1.73 12.95 26.58
C ILE A 59 -2.72 12.38 25.55
N LEU A 60 -2.23 11.92 24.40
CA LEU A 60 -3.07 11.27 23.40
C LEU A 60 -3.59 9.91 23.88
N LYS A 61 -2.73 9.09 24.51
CA LYS A 61 -3.09 7.74 24.99
C LYS A 61 -4.15 7.75 26.08
N SER A 62 -4.27 8.84 26.84
CA SER A 62 -5.31 8.98 27.87
C SER A 62 -6.67 9.41 27.33
N ARG A 63 -6.84 9.53 26.00
CA ARG A 63 -8.09 9.96 25.38
C ARG A 63 -8.79 8.85 24.63
N ASP A 64 -10.12 8.99 24.57
CA ASP A 64 -10.94 8.21 23.64
C ASP A 64 -10.52 8.48 22.20
N ASN A 65 -10.65 7.44 21.37
CA ASN A 65 -10.21 7.40 19.97
C ASN A 65 -11.01 8.36 19.08
N LYS A 66 -10.73 9.66 19.21
CA LYS A 66 -11.40 10.74 18.49
C LYS A 66 -10.82 10.89 17.08
N LYS A 67 -11.71 11.08 16.11
CA LYS A 67 -11.36 11.17 14.67
C LYS A 67 -10.44 12.34 14.32
N ASN A 68 -10.33 13.36 15.16
CA ASN A 68 -9.57 14.58 14.92
C ASN A 68 -8.20 14.62 15.64
N LEU A 69 -7.79 13.55 16.34
CA LEU A 69 -6.51 13.51 17.06
C LEU A 69 -5.52 12.64 16.30
N PHE A 70 -4.31 13.13 16.00
CA PHE A 70 -3.36 12.46 15.12
C PHE A 70 -1.99 12.30 15.78
N ASN A 71 -1.46 11.07 15.78
CA ASN A 71 -0.10 10.81 16.26
C ASN A 71 0.89 10.89 15.09
N ILE A 72 1.55 12.04 14.91
CA ILE A 72 2.45 12.27 13.77
C ILE A 72 3.93 12.08 14.12
N ASP A 73 4.25 11.61 15.33
CA ASP A 73 5.64 11.42 15.75
C ASP A 73 6.25 10.18 15.09
N PHE A 74 6.88 10.40 13.93
CA PHE A 74 7.57 9.35 13.16
C PHE A 74 8.68 8.62 13.92
N ARG A 75 9.13 9.14 15.08
CA ARG A 75 10.15 8.51 15.93
C ARG A 75 9.56 7.48 16.88
N THR A 76 8.25 7.53 17.15
CA THR A 76 7.60 6.66 18.15
C THR A 76 6.31 6.01 17.66
N ASN A 77 5.73 6.53 16.57
CA ASN A 77 4.59 5.94 15.89
C ASN A 77 5.01 5.27 14.57
N HIS A 78 4.98 3.94 14.55
CA HIS A 78 5.19 3.16 13.32
C HIS A 78 4.11 3.38 12.25
N MET A 79 2.98 3.99 12.57
CA MET A 79 1.88 4.29 11.65
C MET A 79 1.81 5.78 11.27
N ASP A 80 2.89 6.55 11.44
CA ASP A 80 2.88 8.00 11.19
C ASP A 80 2.41 8.36 9.78
N GLY A 81 2.84 7.61 8.75
CA GLY A 81 2.37 7.81 7.37
C GLY A 81 0.87 7.58 7.21
N TRP A 82 0.31 6.58 7.90
CA TRP A 82 -1.14 6.33 7.91
C TRP A 82 -1.89 7.43 8.66
N GLU A 83 -1.32 7.97 9.74
CA GLU A 83 -1.90 9.10 10.46
C GLU A 83 -1.91 10.38 9.62
N LEU A 84 -0.86 10.64 8.85
CA LEU A 84 -0.79 11.78 7.92
C LEU A 84 -1.73 11.63 6.73
N THR A 85 -1.90 10.42 6.19
CA THR A 85 -2.94 10.17 5.17
C THR A 85 -4.34 10.34 5.75
N ARG A 86 -4.60 9.84 6.97
CA ARG A 86 -5.86 10.09 7.68
C ARG A 86 -6.12 11.58 7.87
N LEU A 87 -5.09 12.38 8.15
CA LEU A 87 -5.18 13.84 8.22
C LEU A 87 -5.58 14.45 6.88
N ALA A 88 -5.00 14.00 5.77
CA ALA A 88 -5.45 14.43 4.44
C ALA A 88 -6.93 14.08 4.21
N GLY A 89 -7.39 12.90 4.64
CA GLY A 89 -8.81 12.52 4.55
C GLY A 89 -9.73 13.38 5.42
N PHE A 90 -9.31 13.71 6.64
CA PHE A 90 -10.08 14.56 7.56
C PHE A 90 -10.25 15.98 7.04
N THR A 91 -9.23 16.49 6.35
CA THR A 91 -9.13 17.89 5.89
C THR A 91 -9.53 18.07 4.43
N GLY A 92 -9.57 16.95 3.69
CA GLY A 92 -9.95 16.86 2.30
C GLY A 92 -11.46 16.98 2.08
N LYS A 93 -11.84 17.00 0.80
CA LYS A 93 -13.24 17.11 0.37
C LYS A 93 -13.72 15.88 -0.39
N ASN A 94 -12.80 15.02 -0.82
CA ASN A 94 -13.10 13.86 -1.63
C ASN A 94 -13.27 12.65 -0.71
N ASN A 95 -14.49 12.12 -0.67
CA ASN A 95 -14.81 10.87 0.01
C ASN A 95 -15.07 9.77 -1.03
N VAL A 96 -14.77 8.53 -0.67
CA VAL A 96 -15.15 7.38 -1.50
C VAL A 96 -16.67 7.24 -1.48
N ASN A 97 -17.27 7.29 -2.67
CA ASN A 97 -18.62 6.81 -2.87
C ASN A 97 -18.56 5.30 -3.17
N GLU A 98 -18.96 4.48 -2.20
CA GLU A 98 -18.89 3.02 -2.31
C GLU A 98 -19.72 2.48 -3.47
N GLU A 99 -20.95 2.98 -3.67
CA GLU A 99 -21.82 2.52 -4.76
C GLU A 99 -21.17 2.80 -6.14
N GLU A 100 -20.54 3.96 -6.29
CA GLU A 100 -19.76 4.30 -7.48
C GLU A 100 -18.58 3.33 -7.67
N MET A 101 -17.85 2.99 -6.61
CA MET A 101 -16.71 2.07 -6.69
C MET A 101 -17.14 0.64 -7.03
N ILE A 102 -18.25 0.15 -6.44
CA ILE A 102 -18.84 -1.16 -6.77
C ILE A 102 -19.21 -1.19 -8.25
N LYS A 103 -19.91 -0.16 -8.74
CA LYS A 103 -20.30 -0.08 -10.15
C LYS A 103 -19.08 -0.08 -11.07
N LYS A 104 -18.06 0.73 -10.76
CA LYS A 104 -16.81 0.75 -11.54
C LYS A 104 -16.09 -0.59 -11.54
N PHE A 105 -16.01 -1.24 -10.38
CA PHE A 105 -15.39 -2.55 -10.27
C PHE A 105 -16.12 -3.61 -11.10
N ASN A 106 -17.44 -3.68 -10.99
CA ASN A 106 -18.25 -4.64 -11.74
C ASN A 106 -18.07 -4.42 -13.25
N LEU A 107 -18.18 -3.19 -13.74
CA LEU A 107 -17.96 -2.86 -15.15
C LEU A 107 -16.54 -3.20 -15.62
N ALA A 108 -15.53 -2.92 -14.80
CA ALA A 108 -14.14 -3.25 -15.11
C ALA A 108 -13.94 -4.76 -15.25
N ILE A 109 -14.43 -5.55 -14.28
CA ILE A 109 -14.30 -7.00 -14.31
C ILE A 109 -15.11 -7.61 -15.45
N GLU A 110 -16.33 -7.15 -15.72
CA GLU A 110 -17.13 -7.61 -16.86
C GLU A 110 -16.41 -7.37 -18.18
N LYS A 111 -15.90 -6.16 -18.40
CA LYS A 111 -15.12 -5.81 -19.59
C LYS A 111 -13.90 -6.72 -19.75
N ILE A 112 -13.12 -6.89 -18.68
CA ILE A 112 -11.89 -7.69 -18.70
C ILE A 112 -12.21 -9.17 -18.91
N LYS A 113 -13.22 -9.73 -18.22
CA LYS A 113 -13.64 -11.13 -18.40
C LYS A 113 -14.20 -11.42 -19.78
N GLY A 114 -14.59 -10.40 -20.54
CA GLY A 114 -14.90 -10.51 -21.97
C GLY A 114 -13.76 -11.09 -22.81
N GLU A 115 -12.51 -10.99 -22.35
CA GLU A 115 -11.33 -11.60 -22.99
C GLU A 115 -11.29 -13.14 -22.84
N LYS A 116 -12.12 -13.72 -21.97
CA LYS A 116 -12.27 -15.18 -21.76
C LYS A 116 -10.97 -15.90 -21.42
N LEU A 117 -10.06 -15.22 -20.73
CA LEU A 117 -8.82 -15.81 -20.23
C LEU A 117 -9.11 -16.70 -19.01
N ASN A 118 -8.31 -17.74 -18.82
CA ASN A 118 -8.50 -18.72 -17.74
C ASN A 118 -7.37 -18.71 -16.70
N ARG A 119 -6.45 -17.75 -16.78
CA ARG A 119 -5.34 -17.56 -15.82
C ARG A 119 -5.35 -16.15 -15.27
N SER A 120 -4.85 -15.98 -14.05
CA SER A 120 -4.49 -14.68 -13.51
C SER A 120 -3.02 -14.68 -13.11
N TYR A 121 -2.21 -13.88 -13.78
CA TYR A 121 -0.83 -13.61 -13.44
C TYR A 121 -0.72 -12.42 -12.48
N LEU A 122 -0.09 -12.67 -11.34
CA LEU A 122 0.26 -11.68 -10.34
C LEU A 122 1.76 -11.39 -10.46
N PHE A 123 2.13 -10.12 -10.55
CA PHE A 123 3.53 -9.70 -10.70
C PHE A 123 4.02 -8.87 -9.50
N GLY A 124 4.90 -9.46 -8.69
CA GLY A 124 5.72 -8.77 -7.71
C GLY A 124 6.94 -8.08 -8.35
N THR A 125 7.77 -7.43 -7.55
CA THR A 125 8.90 -6.60 -8.00
C THR A 125 10.28 -7.17 -7.63
N GLY A 126 10.36 -8.48 -7.40
CA GLY A 126 11.61 -9.18 -7.11
C GLY A 126 12.51 -9.36 -8.35
N PRO A 127 13.78 -9.78 -8.17
CA PRO A 127 14.77 -9.91 -9.24
C PRO A 127 14.31 -10.76 -10.45
N SER A 128 13.59 -11.85 -10.21
CA SER A 128 13.07 -12.72 -11.29
C SER A 128 12.16 -12.00 -12.29
N LEU A 129 11.57 -10.85 -11.93
CA LEU A 129 10.72 -10.07 -12.81
C LEU A 129 11.44 -9.65 -14.10
N GLU A 130 12.76 -9.50 -14.09
CA GLU A 130 13.56 -9.18 -15.29
C GLU A 130 13.39 -10.19 -16.43
N LYS A 131 13.06 -11.44 -16.09
CA LYS A 131 12.82 -12.49 -17.09
C LYS A 131 11.41 -12.43 -17.69
N ALA A 132 10.49 -11.64 -17.13
CA ALA A 132 9.11 -11.55 -17.60
C ALA A 132 9.01 -10.93 -19.01
N GLU A 133 9.96 -10.11 -19.45
CA GLU A 133 10.01 -9.58 -20.83
C GLU A 133 10.17 -10.67 -21.90
N LYS A 134 10.60 -11.88 -21.51
CA LYS A 134 10.87 -12.99 -22.43
C LYS A 134 9.71 -13.98 -22.55
N ILE A 135 8.65 -13.77 -21.78
CA ILE A 135 7.49 -14.67 -21.71
C ILE A 135 6.29 -13.92 -22.27
N ASP A 136 5.48 -14.60 -23.08
CA ASP A 136 4.17 -14.08 -23.48
C ASP A 136 3.16 -14.33 -22.36
N TRP A 137 2.47 -13.26 -21.95
CA TRP A 137 1.49 -13.26 -20.88
C TRP A 137 0.06 -13.01 -21.38
N SER A 138 -0.14 -12.99 -22.70
CA SER A 138 -1.42 -12.65 -23.32
C SER A 138 -2.52 -13.68 -23.06
N ASP A 139 -2.19 -14.88 -22.59
CA ASP A 139 -3.13 -15.94 -22.25
C ASP A 139 -3.74 -15.84 -20.84
N GLY A 140 -3.47 -14.75 -20.10
CA GLY A 140 -3.98 -14.55 -18.75
C GLY A 140 -4.26 -13.09 -18.39
N TYR A 141 -5.11 -12.92 -17.38
CA TYR A 141 -5.28 -11.65 -16.72
C TYR A 141 -3.98 -11.26 -16.01
N ARG A 142 -3.74 -9.97 -15.86
CA ARG A 142 -2.42 -9.42 -15.49
C ARG A 142 -2.62 -8.35 -14.46
N VAL A 143 -2.25 -8.67 -13.22
CA VAL A 143 -2.36 -7.82 -12.06
C VAL A 143 -0.95 -7.53 -11.56
N VAL A 144 -0.58 -6.27 -11.57
CA VAL A 144 0.74 -5.81 -11.18
C VAL A 144 0.64 -4.96 -9.91
N CYS A 145 1.75 -4.73 -9.19
CA CYS A 145 1.74 -3.89 -7.99
C CYS A 145 2.96 -2.97 -7.89
N ASN A 146 2.85 -1.99 -7.01
CA ASN A 146 3.96 -1.20 -6.50
C ASN A 146 4.80 -0.57 -7.63
N THR A 147 6.11 -0.68 -7.51
CA THR A 147 7.11 0.08 -8.25
C THR A 147 7.36 -0.42 -9.67
N ILE A 148 6.67 -1.46 -10.13
CA ILE A 148 6.79 -1.97 -11.51
C ILE A 148 6.61 -0.87 -12.57
N VAL A 149 5.90 0.20 -12.20
CA VAL A 149 5.70 1.41 -13.01
C VAL A 149 7.00 2.10 -13.46
N ARG A 150 8.12 1.85 -12.75
CA ARG A 150 9.47 2.31 -13.11
C ARG A 150 9.89 1.84 -14.51
N ASP A 151 9.50 0.62 -14.88
CA ASP A 151 9.91 0.02 -16.16
C ASP A 151 8.81 0.16 -17.22
N ALA A 152 8.90 1.22 -18.01
CA ALA A 152 7.98 1.47 -19.11
C ALA A 152 7.99 0.37 -20.18
N LYS A 153 9.13 -0.31 -20.40
CA LYS A 153 9.25 -1.37 -21.41
C LYS A 153 8.48 -2.60 -20.94
N LEU A 154 8.73 -3.05 -19.71
CA LEU A 154 8.00 -4.16 -19.13
C LEU A 154 6.50 -3.83 -19.00
N TRP A 155 6.14 -2.60 -18.61
CA TRP A 155 4.74 -2.19 -18.53
C TRP A 155 4.01 -2.38 -19.85
N LYS A 156 4.58 -1.92 -20.96
CA LYS A 156 4.01 -2.08 -22.31
C LYS A 156 3.93 -3.55 -22.71
N HIS A 157 4.95 -4.34 -22.39
CA HIS A 157 4.98 -5.78 -22.65
C HIS A 157 3.88 -6.52 -21.90
N LEU A 158 3.70 -6.21 -20.61
CA LEU A 158 2.65 -6.80 -19.81
C LEU A 158 1.26 -6.31 -20.24
N ASN A 159 1.11 -5.02 -20.56
CA ASN A 159 -0.19 -4.38 -20.79
C ASN A 159 -1.20 -4.75 -19.67
N PRO A 160 -0.94 -4.34 -18.43
CA PRO A 160 -1.65 -4.85 -17.27
C PRO A 160 -3.12 -4.44 -17.27
N HIS A 161 -3.97 -5.31 -16.73
CA HIS A 161 -5.39 -4.99 -16.52
C HIS A 161 -5.57 -4.17 -15.24
N PHE A 162 -4.82 -4.50 -14.20
CA PHE A 162 -4.84 -3.82 -12.90
C PHE A 162 -3.44 -3.48 -12.40
N ILE A 163 -3.30 -2.31 -11.79
CA ILE A 163 -2.18 -1.92 -10.93
C ILE A 163 -2.71 -1.66 -9.52
N ILE A 164 -2.01 -2.20 -8.53
CA ILE A 164 -2.34 -2.01 -7.11
C ILE A 164 -1.34 -1.07 -6.44
N ALA A 165 -1.86 -0.12 -5.67
CA ALA A 165 -1.09 0.74 -4.79
C ALA A 165 -1.87 0.97 -3.48
N GLY A 166 -1.28 0.68 -2.31
CA GLY A 166 -2.05 0.63 -1.06
C GLY A 166 -1.26 0.82 0.22
N ASP A 167 -0.13 1.50 0.14
CA ASP A 167 0.77 1.69 1.27
C ASP A 167 1.04 3.18 1.49
N ALA A 168 0.80 3.64 2.72
CA ALA A 168 0.82 5.05 3.07
C ALA A 168 2.19 5.69 2.84
N ILE A 169 3.29 4.97 3.12
CA ILE A 169 4.64 5.53 3.03
C ILE A 169 5.29 5.27 1.66
N TYR A 170 4.87 4.25 0.91
CA TYR A 170 5.42 3.95 -0.41
C TYR A 170 4.66 4.61 -1.57
N HIS A 171 3.36 4.88 -1.41
CA HIS A 171 2.52 5.39 -2.50
C HIS A 171 1.89 6.76 -2.19
N PHE A 172 1.54 6.99 -0.92
CA PHE A 172 0.84 8.20 -0.46
C PHE A 172 1.73 9.10 0.43
N GLY A 173 3.05 8.89 0.39
CA GLY A 173 4.02 9.61 1.21
C GLY A 173 4.48 10.95 0.60
N PHE A 174 5.04 11.80 1.46
CA PHE A 174 5.66 13.09 1.08
C PHE A 174 7.11 12.95 0.58
N SER A 175 7.76 11.82 0.85
CA SER A 175 9.18 11.58 0.52
C SER A 175 9.39 11.37 -0.99
N GLU A 176 10.66 11.32 -1.42
CA GLU A 176 11.00 11.28 -2.84
C GLU A 176 10.55 9.98 -3.54
N LEU A 177 10.59 8.83 -2.86
CA LEU A 177 10.14 7.56 -3.45
C LEU A 177 8.67 7.58 -3.86
N PRO A 178 7.71 7.90 -2.97
CA PRO A 178 6.30 8.02 -3.35
C PRO A 178 6.04 9.06 -4.43
N LYS A 179 6.78 10.17 -4.42
CA LYS A 179 6.68 11.22 -5.43
C LYS A 179 7.07 10.69 -6.82
N ILE A 180 8.21 10.02 -6.93
CA ILE A 180 8.65 9.40 -8.19
C ILE A 180 7.70 8.29 -8.61
N PHE A 181 7.28 7.43 -7.66
CA PHE A 181 6.27 6.40 -7.93
C PHE A 181 5.00 6.99 -8.55
N ARG A 182 4.43 8.06 -7.97
CA ARG A 182 3.21 8.67 -8.48
C ARG A 182 3.40 9.28 -9.87
N ARG A 183 4.55 9.92 -10.13
CA ARG A 183 4.91 10.42 -11.47
C ARG A 183 4.92 9.27 -12.49
N ASP A 184 5.66 8.21 -12.19
CA ASP A 184 5.84 7.10 -13.12
C ASP A 184 4.53 6.33 -13.32
N LEU A 185 3.74 6.12 -12.25
CA LEU A 185 2.37 5.59 -12.34
C LEU A 185 1.49 6.45 -13.24
N LYS A 186 1.58 7.78 -13.13
CA LYS A 186 0.82 8.71 -14.00
C LYS A 186 1.12 8.45 -15.47
N ASP A 187 2.39 8.32 -15.82
CA ASP A 187 2.81 8.08 -17.19
C ASP A 187 2.37 6.70 -17.68
N ARG A 188 2.49 5.67 -16.84
CA ARG A 188 2.00 4.32 -17.15
C ARG A 188 0.49 4.26 -17.38
N LEU A 189 -0.30 5.00 -16.59
CA LEU A 189 -1.75 5.09 -16.78
C LEU A 189 -2.15 5.82 -18.07
N LYS A 190 -1.31 6.70 -18.62
CA LYS A 190 -1.54 7.29 -19.96
C LYS A 190 -1.30 6.29 -21.09
N GLU A 191 -0.40 5.34 -20.88
CA GLU A 191 0.03 4.39 -21.92
C GLU A 191 -0.94 3.23 -22.13
N THR A 192 -1.75 2.89 -21.13
CA THR A 192 -2.63 1.72 -21.14
C THR A 192 -4.00 2.01 -20.55
N GLN A 193 -4.95 1.08 -20.73
CA GLN A 193 -6.29 1.14 -20.14
C GLN A 193 -6.36 0.48 -18.75
N THR A 194 -5.22 0.37 -18.06
CA THR A 194 -5.11 -0.27 -16.75
C THR A 194 -5.96 0.44 -15.70
N TYR A 195 -6.62 -0.33 -14.84
CA TYR A 195 -7.34 0.18 -13.68
C TYR A 195 -6.41 0.28 -12.47
N LEU A 196 -6.47 1.40 -11.76
CA LEU A 196 -5.78 1.62 -10.50
C LEU A 196 -6.67 1.19 -9.33
N VAL A 197 -6.25 0.15 -8.62
CA VAL A 197 -6.96 -0.36 -7.44
C VAL A 197 -6.18 -0.04 -6.16
N TYR A 198 -6.89 0.40 -5.14
CA TYR A 198 -6.30 0.74 -3.85
C TYR A 198 -7.29 0.48 -2.71
N PRO A 199 -6.80 0.21 -1.48
CA PRO A 199 -7.68 0.12 -0.32
C PRO A 199 -8.31 1.49 -0.03
N ASP A 200 -9.60 1.49 0.27
CA ASP A 200 -10.30 2.63 0.85
C ASP A 200 -9.88 2.80 2.32
N TYR A 201 -8.68 3.35 2.49
CA TYR A 201 -8.15 3.82 3.76
C TYR A 201 -8.33 5.35 3.84
N PRO A 202 -8.64 5.92 5.03
CA PRO A 202 -8.83 7.35 5.20
C PRO A 202 -7.74 8.20 4.51
N GLY A 203 -8.17 9.04 3.56
CA GLY A 203 -7.34 9.99 2.83
C GLY A 203 -6.56 9.44 1.63
N PHE A 204 -6.53 8.13 1.38
CA PHE A 204 -5.91 7.59 0.16
C PHE A 204 -6.64 8.11 -1.09
N HIS A 205 -7.97 8.11 -1.06
CA HIS A 205 -8.80 8.62 -2.16
C HIS A 205 -8.58 10.11 -2.40
N GLU A 206 -8.50 10.93 -1.35
CA GLU A 206 -8.21 12.37 -1.44
C GLU A 206 -6.89 12.63 -2.18
N ILE A 207 -5.81 11.96 -1.75
CA ILE A 207 -4.49 12.11 -2.35
C ILE A 207 -4.50 11.66 -3.81
N PHE A 208 -5.08 10.50 -4.13
CA PHE A 208 -5.08 10.04 -5.51
C PHE A 208 -5.98 10.86 -6.43
N ILE A 209 -7.14 11.36 -6.00
CA ILE A 209 -7.95 12.25 -6.84
C ILE A 209 -7.17 13.53 -7.17
N ARG A 210 -6.41 14.08 -6.22
CA ARG A 210 -5.55 15.24 -6.46
C ARG A 210 -4.50 14.97 -7.55
N GLU A 211 -3.85 13.81 -7.50
CA GLU A 211 -2.70 13.47 -8.36
C GLU A 211 -3.12 12.91 -9.73
N PHE A 212 -4.24 12.18 -9.75
CA PHE A 212 -4.69 11.33 -10.86
C PHE A 212 -6.11 11.67 -11.33
N LYS A 213 -6.58 12.91 -11.16
CA LYS A 213 -7.94 13.35 -11.55
C LYS A 213 -8.36 12.94 -12.97
N GLU A 214 -7.40 12.90 -13.90
CA GLU A 214 -7.60 12.53 -15.31
C GLU A 214 -7.91 11.03 -15.53
N PHE A 215 -7.71 10.19 -14.51
CA PHE A 215 -7.97 8.76 -14.53
C PHE A 215 -9.08 8.33 -13.56
N LYS A 216 -9.90 9.27 -13.09
CA LYS A 216 -10.96 9.01 -12.10
C LYS A 216 -11.91 7.86 -12.50
N ASP A 217 -12.15 7.69 -13.80
CA ASP A 217 -12.96 6.62 -14.37
C ASP A 217 -12.34 5.22 -14.19
N ARG A 218 -11.01 5.15 -14.07
CA ARG A 218 -10.24 3.91 -13.89
C ARG A 218 -9.68 3.71 -12.49
N MET A 219 -10.11 4.54 -11.53
CA MET A 219 -9.73 4.43 -10.12
C MET A 219 -10.81 3.69 -9.32
N ILE A 220 -10.41 2.65 -8.61
CA ILE A 220 -11.29 1.79 -7.83
C ILE A 220 -10.75 1.68 -6.40
N ALA A 221 -11.44 2.31 -5.45
CA ALA A 221 -11.17 2.18 -4.03
C ALA A 221 -12.01 1.02 -3.45
N ILE A 222 -11.39 0.06 -2.78
CA ILE A 222 -12.10 -1.10 -2.20
C ILE A 222 -11.96 -1.07 -0.68
N LYS A 223 -13.08 -1.21 0.05
CA LYS A 223 -13.11 -1.17 1.52
C LYS A 223 -12.18 -2.20 2.15
N LEU A 224 -11.63 -1.85 3.30
CA LEU A 224 -10.96 -2.82 4.18
C LEU A 224 -12.01 -3.60 4.98
N GLY A 225 -12.06 -4.91 4.77
CA GLY A 225 -12.88 -5.83 5.53
C GLY A 225 -12.20 -6.30 6.82
N LYS A 226 -12.90 -7.16 7.57
CA LYS A 226 -12.37 -7.81 8.79
C LYS A 226 -11.99 -9.28 8.57
N HIS A 227 -12.27 -9.82 7.38
CA HIS A 227 -11.98 -11.22 7.03
C HIS A 227 -10.52 -11.40 6.62
N LYS A 228 -10.07 -12.66 6.52
CA LYS A 228 -8.71 -13.03 6.06
C LYS A 228 -8.71 -13.84 4.76
N ASN A 229 -9.87 -14.05 4.17
CA ASN A 229 -10.04 -14.86 2.96
C ASN A 229 -9.58 -14.05 1.73
N VAL A 230 -8.60 -14.57 1.00
CA VAL A 230 -8.08 -13.96 -0.23
C VAL A 230 -8.93 -14.30 -1.45
N GLU A 231 -9.82 -15.26 -1.34
CA GLU A 231 -10.73 -15.73 -2.36
C GLU A 231 -12.15 -15.15 -2.22
N ASN A 232 -12.32 -14.15 -1.33
CA ASN A 232 -13.58 -13.45 -1.13
C ASN A 232 -14.14 -12.94 -2.47
N ASN A 233 -15.41 -13.23 -2.74
CA ASN A 233 -16.09 -12.75 -3.93
C ASN A 233 -16.38 -11.25 -3.78
N LEU A 234 -15.65 -10.42 -4.54
CA LEU A 234 -15.76 -8.96 -4.46
C LEU A 234 -17.07 -8.42 -5.04
N PHE A 235 -17.81 -9.23 -5.81
CA PHE A 235 -19.16 -8.88 -6.27
C PHE A 235 -20.22 -9.01 -5.17
N GLU A 236 -20.04 -9.97 -4.26
CA GLU A 236 -20.97 -10.23 -3.15
C GLU A 236 -20.60 -9.43 -1.91
N ASN A 237 -19.31 -9.34 -1.63
CA ASN A 237 -18.77 -8.60 -0.50
C ASN A 237 -17.59 -7.75 -0.98
N PHE A 238 -17.86 -6.47 -1.27
CA PHE A 238 -16.90 -5.50 -1.79
C PHE A 238 -15.90 -5.02 -0.72
N SER A 239 -15.13 -5.96 -0.17
CA SER A 239 -14.08 -5.67 0.80
C SER A 239 -12.84 -6.54 0.62
N LEU A 240 -11.70 -5.93 0.90
CA LEU A 240 -10.38 -6.55 0.92
C LEU A 240 -10.15 -7.24 2.27
N PRO A 241 -9.39 -8.35 2.32
CA PRO A 241 -9.05 -9.00 3.58
C PRO A 241 -8.13 -8.12 4.45
N ALA A 242 -8.24 -8.24 5.78
CA ALA A 242 -7.37 -7.60 6.75
C ALA A 242 -5.99 -8.28 6.83
N LEU A 243 -5.23 -8.22 5.74
CA LEU A 243 -3.90 -8.79 5.60
C LEU A 243 -2.86 -7.71 5.29
N GLY A 244 -1.61 -7.97 5.67
CA GLY A 244 -0.63 -6.89 5.92
C GLY A 244 0.16 -6.36 4.73
N ASN A 245 0.12 -6.98 3.54
CA ASN A 245 0.92 -6.55 2.39
C ASN A 245 0.15 -6.58 1.07
N ALA A 246 0.64 -5.86 0.04
CA ALA A 246 -0.07 -5.71 -1.23
C ALA A 246 -0.48 -7.06 -1.87
N LEU A 247 0.39 -8.07 -1.80
CA LEU A 247 0.11 -9.42 -2.31
C LEU A 247 -1.17 -9.99 -1.68
N GLN A 248 -1.23 -10.04 -0.35
CA GLN A 248 -2.33 -10.64 0.40
C GLN A 248 -3.56 -9.74 0.48
N LEU A 249 -3.34 -8.43 0.64
CA LEU A 249 -4.39 -7.43 0.80
C LEU A 249 -5.19 -7.23 -0.47
N SER A 250 -4.55 -7.24 -1.64
CA SER A 250 -5.22 -6.82 -2.88
C SER A 250 -4.92 -7.69 -4.09
N MET A 251 -3.67 -8.14 -4.30
CA MET A 251 -3.33 -8.88 -5.53
C MET A 251 -4.02 -10.24 -5.58
N LEU A 252 -3.97 -11.00 -4.49
CA LEU A 252 -4.64 -12.30 -4.40
C LEU A 252 -6.17 -12.16 -4.50
N PRO A 253 -6.85 -11.26 -3.75
CA PRO A 253 -8.27 -10.94 -3.97
C PRO A 253 -8.63 -10.66 -5.42
N LEU A 254 -7.93 -9.75 -6.08
CA LEU A 254 -8.18 -9.45 -7.50
C LEU A 254 -7.95 -10.67 -8.39
N GLY A 255 -6.82 -11.36 -8.21
CA GLY A 255 -6.50 -12.54 -9.01
C GLY A 255 -7.53 -13.66 -8.88
N CYS A 256 -7.99 -13.93 -7.65
CA CYS A 256 -9.02 -14.93 -7.36
C CYS A 256 -10.39 -14.56 -7.94
N ASN A 257 -10.70 -13.27 -8.09
CA ASN A 257 -11.93 -12.79 -8.71
C ASN A 257 -11.88 -12.82 -10.25
N LEU A 258 -10.68 -12.90 -10.83
CA LEU A 258 -10.45 -13.02 -12.27
C LEU A 258 -10.38 -14.47 -12.74
N SER A 259 -9.68 -15.34 -12.00
CA SER A 259 -9.56 -16.76 -12.33
C SER A 259 -9.33 -17.64 -11.09
N LYS A 260 -9.73 -18.91 -11.19
CA LYS A 260 -9.37 -19.97 -10.24
C LYS A 260 -7.91 -20.43 -10.37
N ASN A 261 -7.24 -20.17 -11.51
CA ASN A 261 -5.83 -20.50 -11.73
C ASN A 261 -4.99 -19.23 -11.58
N VAL A 262 -4.33 -19.07 -10.44
CA VAL A 262 -3.54 -17.89 -10.08
C VAL A 262 -2.06 -18.24 -10.15
N TYR A 263 -1.31 -17.48 -10.92
CA TYR A 263 0.10 -17.67 -11.17
C TYR A 263 0.88 -16.49 -10.62
N LEU A 264 2.01 -16.76 -9.98
CA LEU A 264 2.81 -15.76 -9.28
C LEU A 264 4.21 -15.65 -9.90
N TRP A 265 4.60 -14.42 -10.25
CA TRP A 265 5.92 -14.06 -10.79
C TRP A 265 6.49 -12.82 -10.09
N GLY A 266 7.81 -12.69 -9.99
CA GLY A 266 8.45 -11.57 -9.28
C GLY A 266 8.33 -11.67 -7.76
N PHE A 267 7.96 -12.84 -7.23
CA PHE A 267 7.81 -13.07 -5.79
C PHE A 267 9.00 -13.86 -5.18
N ASP A 268 10.22 -13.37 -5.42
CA ASP A 268 11.48 -14.02 -5.06
C ASP A 268 11.72 -14.26 -3.57
N GLY A 269 11.17 -13.46 -2.67
CA GLY A 269 11.41 -13.53 -1.24
C GLY A 269 12.65 -12.72 -0.81
N ARG A 270 13.07 -12.97 0.43
CA ARG A 270 14.35 -12.51 0.96
C ARG A 270 15.29 -13.69 1.07
N ALA A 271 16.38 -13.67 0.30
CA ALA A 271 17.40 -14.70 0.35
C ALA A 271 18.20 -14.61 1.67
N PRO A 272 18.86 -15.70 2.12
CA PRO A 272 19.62 -15.71 3.38
C PRO A 272 20.73 -14.64 3.50
N LYS A 273 21.22 -14.10 2.38
CA LYS A 273 22.31 -13.11 2.32
C LYS A 273 21.84 -11.68 2.00
N ASP A 274 20.54 -11.44 1.93
CA ASP A 274 20.02 -10.12 1.54
C ASP A 274 19.98 -9.16 2.74
N ASP A 275 20.56 -7.97 2.57
CA ASP A 275 20.64 -6.93 3.61
C ASP A 275 19.44 -5.97 3.64
N LEU A 276 18.49 -6.14 2.72
CA LEU A 276 17.29 -5.30 2.63
C LEU A 276 16.24 -5.65 3.71
N PRO A 277 15.45 -4.65 4.17
CA PRO A 277 14.59 -4.81 5.36
C PRO A 277 13.41 -5.77 5.16
N PHE A 278 12.80 -5.79 3.98
CA PHE A 278 11.57 -6.57 3.74
C PHE A 278 11.72 -7.62 2.65
N TRP A 279 12.39 -7.26 1.56
CA TRP A 279 12.38 -8.02 0.33
C TRP A 279 13.56 -7.62 -0.57
N ASN A 280 13.98 -8.49 -1.47
CA ASN A 280 14.97 -8.15 -2.49
C ASN A 280 14.30 -7.54 -3.72
N TYR A 281 14.74 -6.36 -4.14
CA TYR A 281 14.09 -5.63 -5.22
C TYR A 281 14.92 -5.70 -6.50
N SER A 282 14.25 -5.82 -7.66
CA SER A 282 14.95 -5.58 -8.93
C SER A 282 15.26 -4.08 -9.07
N ASN A 283 16.53 -3.73 -9.31
CA ASN A 283 16.96 -2.35 -9.54
C ASN A 283 16.26 -1.70 -10.74
N LYS A 284 15.79 -2.51 -11.71
CA LYS A 284 15.09 -2.05 -12.90
C LYS A 284 13.61 -1.72 -12.64
N HIS A 285 12.98 -2.43 -11.70
CA HIS A 285 11.52 -2.38 -11.47
C HIS A 285 11.13 -1.83 -10.09
N ALA A 286 12.09 -1.37 -9.31
CA ALA A 286 11.88 -0.77 -7.99
C ALA A 286 12.88 0.36 -7.75
N TYR A 287 12.75 1.10 -6.64
CA TYR A 287 13.63 2.24 -6.29
C TYR A 287 14.51 1.96 -5.05
N PRO A 288 15.36 0.92 -5.06
CA PRO A 288 16.18 0.56 -3.90
C PRO A 288 17.09 1.71 -3.43
N GLU A 289 17.53 2.57 -4.34
CA GLU A 289 18.35 3.75 -4.04
C GLU A 289 17.63 4.80 -3.17
N LEU A 290 16.29 4.79 -3.13
CA LEU A 290 15.49 5.73 -2.35
C LEU A 290 15.04 5.15 -0.99
N ILE A 291 15.21 3.84 -0.77
CA ILE A 291 14.83 3.17 0.48
C ILE A 291 15.57 3.75 1.69
N PRO A 292 16.89 4.05 1.66
CA PRO A 292 17.57 4.64 2.81
C PRO A 292 16.96 5.97 3.28
N GLN A 293 16.50 6.81 2.33
CA GLN A 293 15.84 8.06 2.68
C GLN A 293 14.44 7.80 3.27
N LEU A 294 13.68 6.87 2.68
CA LEU A 294 12.38 6.45 3.23
C LEU A 294 12.51 5.94 4.67
N MET A 295 13.57 5.20 4.98
CA MET A 295 13.89 4.73 6.33
C MET A 295 14.20 5.86 7.31
N LYS A 296 14.88 6.91 6.86
CA LYS A 296 15.13 8.12 7.66
C LYS A 296 13.85 8.91 7.91
N ASP A 297 12.94 8.92 6.94
CA ASP A 297 11.67 9.64 7.03
C ASP A 297 10.64 8.89 7.90
N HIS A 298 10.72 7.56 8.01
CA HIS A 298 9.77 6.75 8.81
C HIS A 298 10.49 5.73 9.73
N PRO A 299 11.38 6.17 10.64
CA PRO A 299 12.29 5.26 11.35
C PRO A 299 11.54 4.23 12.19
N MET A 300 10.48 4.62 12.91
CA MET A 300 9.73 3.70 13.77
C MET A 300 8.94 2.64 12.97
N PHE A 301 8.55 2.94 11.72
CA PHE A 301 7.95 1.95 10.84
C PHE A 301 8.92 0.80 10.57
N PHE A 302 10.16 1.11 10.19
CA PHE A 302 11.17 0.10 9.90
C PHE A 302 11.66 -0.59 11.17
N GLU A 303 11.85 0.14 12.26
CA GLU A 303 12.23 -0.45 13.55
C GLU A 303 11.22 -1.49 14.02
N LYS A 304 9.91 -1.23 13.90
CA LYS A 304 8.89 -2.18 14.34
C LYS A 304 8.70 -3.37 13.39
N ASN A 305 8.70 -3.12 12.08
CA ASN A 305 8.32 -4.13 11.09
C ASN A 305 9.52 -4.95 10.57
N ALA A 306 10.71 -4.34 10.50
CA ALA A 306 11.95 -4.99 10.09
C ALA A 306 13.12 -4.58 11.01
N PRO A 307 13.04 -4.89 12.32
CA PRO A 307 14.09 -4.55 13.27
C PRO A 307 15.42 -5.18 12.88
N LYS A 308 16.52 -4.46 13.09
CA LYS A 308 17.88 -5.00 12.89
C LYS A 308 18.14 -6.24 13.77
N SER A 309 17.50 -6.33 14.93
CA SER A 309 17.60 -7.47 15.85
C SER A 309 16.86 -8.73 15.38
N ASP A 310 15.85 -8.59 14.52
CA ASP A 310 15.13 -9.72 13.92
C ASP A 310 14.71 -9.38 12.49
N THR A 311 15.69 -9.47 11.59
CA THR A 311 15.48 -9.16 10.18
C THR A 311 14.50 -10.14 9.50
N LYS A 312 14.19 -11.29 10.12
CA LYS A 312 13.26 -12.29 9.58
C LYS A 312 11.82 -12.11 10.07
N LYS A 313 11.58 -11.18 11.00
CA LYS A 313 10.26 -10.94 11.60
C LYS A 313 9.16 -10.77 10.55
N TYR A 314 9.33 -9.83 9.62
CA TYR A 314 8.34 -9.55 8.57
C TYR A 314 8.04 -10.78 7.72
N THR A 315 9.08 -11.46 7.22
CA THR A 315 8.93 -12.65 6.38
C THR A 315 8.23 -13.77 7.12
N ARG A 316 8.53 -13.97 8.41
CA ARG A 316 7.90 -15.00 9.24
C ARG A 316 6.42 -14.69 9.51
N GLU A 317 6.12 -13.48 9.97
CA GLU A 317 4.76 -13.10 10.41
C GLU A 317 3.81 -12.86 9.23
N THR A 318 4.29 -12.14 8.20
CA THR A 318 3.42 -11.70 7.09
C THR A 318 3.44 -12.67 5.92
N LEU A 319 4.60 -13.22 5.56
CA LEU A 319 4.77 -14.08 4.37
C LEU A 319 4.91 -15.57 4.70
N GLY A 320 4.96 -15.91 5.99
CA GLY A 320 4.96 -17.29 6.50
C GLY A 320 3.53 -17.76 6.76
N ASP A 321 3.19 -17.93 8.04
CA ASP A 321 1.95 -18.59 8.46
C ASP A 321 0.69 -17.89 7.96
N THR A 322 0.69 -16.56 7.94
CA THR A 322 -0.45 -15.77 7.47
C THR A 322 -0.75 -16.06 5.99
N LEU A 323 0.27 -16.01 5.14
CA LEU A 323 0.13 -16.29 3.70
C LEU A 323 -0.19 -17.76 3.45
N GLU A 324 0.48 -18.68 4.14
CA GLU A 324 0.23 -20.11 4.02
C GLU A 324 -1.24 -20.45 4.34
N ASN A 325 -1.76 -19.95 5.47
CA ASN A 325 -3.13 -20.20 5.87
C ASN A 325 -4.13 -19.63 4.86
N ALA A 326 -3.88 -18.41 4.35
CA ALA A 326 -4.74 -17.78 3.36
C ALA A 326 -4.80 -18.59 2.05
N LEU A 327 -3.65 -19.02 1.53
CA LEU A 327 -3.57 -19.80 0.29
C LEU A 327 -4.18 -21.20 0.47
N SER A 328 -3.85 -21.90 1.55
CA SER A 328 -4.36 -23.26 1.80
C SER A 328 -5.88 -23.28 1.99
N ASN A 329 -6.46 -22.25 2.63
CA ASN A 329 -7.92 -22.11 2.76
C ASN A 329 -8.61 -21.91 1.40
N ALA A 330 -8.00 -21.13 0.50
CA ALA A 330 -8.51 -20.94 -0.85
C ALA A 330 -8.34 -22.22 -1.71
N GLU A 331 -7.24 -22.94 -1.56
CA GLU A 331 -7.01 -24.23 -2.25
C GLU A 331 -8.03 -25.29 -1.87
N ALA A 332 -8.41 -25.36 -0.59
CA ALA A 332 -9.49 -26.22 -0.13
C ALA A 332 -10.84 -25.91 -0.81
N LYS A 333 -11.00 -24.72 -1.40
CA LYS A 333 -12.17 -24.28 -2.16
C LYS A 333 -11.91 -24.25 -3.69
N ALA A 334 -10.96 -25.06 -4.14
CA ALA A 334 -10.59 -25.31 -5.54
C ALA A 334 -9.92 -24.14 -6.28
N TRP A 335 -9.39 -23.13 -5.58
CA TRP A 335 -8.41 -22.22 -6.20
C TRP A 335 -7.06 -22.95 -6.35
N LYS A 336 -6.29 -22.58 -7.37
CA LYS A 336 -4.95 -23.10 -7.62
C LYS A 336 -3.96 -21.94 -7.65
N PHE A 337 -2.87 -22.08 -6.91
CA PHE A 337 -1.78 -21.12 -6.89
C PHE A 337 -0.51 -21.79 -7.39
N GLU A 338 0.16 -21.17 -8.36
CA GLU A 338 1.41 -21.67 -8.91
C GLU A 338 2.48 -20.58 -8.88
N MET A 339 3.56 -20.85 -8.16
CA MET A 339 4.75 -20.02 -8.15
C MET A 339 5.63 -20.41 -9.35
N MET A 340 5.80 -19.49 -10.28
CA MET A 340 6.39 -19.78 -11.60
C MET A 340 7.92 -19.66 -11.65
N HIS A 341 8.55 -19.34 -10.53
CA HIS A 341 10.00 -19.33 -10.37
C HIS A 341 10.36 -19.63 -8.92
N LYS A 342 11.64 -19.89 -8.65
CA LYS A 342 12.13 -20.09 -7.29
C LYS A 342 11.82 -18.87 -6.41
N SER A 343 11.22 -19.13 -5.24
CA SER A 343 11.01 -18.15 -4.17
C SER A 343 11.74 -18.60 -2.91
N TRP A 344 12.09 -17.65 -2.05
CA TRP A 344 12.59 -17.86 -0.69
C TRP A 344 11.48 -17.81 0.36
N THR A 345 10.26 -17.47 -0.05
CA THR A 345 9.08 -17.47 0.83
C THR A 345 8.55 -18.90 0.97
N PRO A 346 8.52 -19.50 2.17
CA PRO A 346 8.14 -20.91 2.35
C PRO A 346 6.76 -21.26 1.80
N ALA A 347 5.76 -20.41 2.01
CA ALA A 347 4.40 -20.62 1.48
C ALA A 347 4.38 -20.70 -0.06
N LEU A 348 5.22 -19.91 -0.74
CA LEU A 348 5.31 -19.91 -2.20
C LEU A 348 6.18 -21.06 -2.73
N GLN A 349 7.20 -21.49 -1.97
CA GLN A 349 8.03 -22.65 -2.33
C GLN A 349 7.22 -23.94 -2.46
N LYS A 350 6.24 -24.17 -1.58
CA LYS A 350 5.33 -25.33 -1.65
C LYS A 350 4.54 -25.39 -2.96
N ARG A 351 4.35 -24.23 -3.59
CA ARG A 351 3.58 -24.03 -4.83
C ARG A 351 4.48 -23.80 -6.04
N CYS A 352 5.80 -23.98 -5.91
CA CYS A 352 6.74 -23.81 -7.00
C CYS A 352 6.55 -24.91 -8.04
N ARG A 353 6.39 -24.50 -9.31
CA ARG A 353 6.37 -25.45 -10.41
C ARG A 353 7.71 -26.18 -10.45
N LYS A 354 7.69 -27.52 -10.45
CA LYS A 354 8.92 -28.34 -10.32
C LYS A 354 9.86 -28.26 -11.54
N ASN A 355 9.42 -27.68 -12.67
CA ASN A 355 10.12 -27.78 -13.96
C ASN A 355 10.20 -26.44 -14.76
N ILE A 356 10.65 -25.33 -14.15
CA ILE A 356 10.99 -24.08 -14.87
C ILE A 356 12.45 -23.72 -14.65
#